data_AF-A0A3D3R2F5-F1
#
_entry.id   AF-A0A3D3R2F5-F1
#
_cell.length_a   1.000
_cell.length_b   1.000
_cell.length_c   1.000
_cell.angle_alpha   90.00
_cell.angle_beta   90.00
_cell.angle_gamma   90.00
#
_symmetry.space_group_name_H-M   'P 1'
#
loop_
_entity.id
_entity.type
_entity.pdbx_description
1 polymer ?
#
loop_
_entity_poly.entity_id
_entity_poly.type
_entity_poly.pdbx_seq_one_letter_code
_entity_poly.pdbx_strand_id
1 'polypeptide(L)'
;RSVIYCREGILRKENLPSHILMGLVGPTNDPSVVLNHKQNDSERLGDQVAVTEKELIEQALFKNNYSRTNTAKTLGISRVTLYNKMKKYGMNTKK
;
A
#
# COMPACT_ATOMS: atom_id res chain seq x y z
N ARG A 1 -11.41 15.53 21.17
CA ARG A 1 -10.50 16.52 21.78
C ARG A 1 -9.08 15.95 21.75
N SER A 2 -8.13 16.63 21.12
CA SER A 2 -6.72 16.24 21.14
C SER A 2 -5.92 17.31 21.90
N VAL A 3 -4.87 16.91 22.62
CA VAL A 3 -4.04 17.79 23.44
C VAL A 3 -2.57 17.47 23.15
N ILE A 4 -1.76 18.49 22.90
CA ILE A 4 -0.32 18.36 22.68
C ILE A 4 0.40 18.92 23.91
N TYR A 5 1.27 18.12 24.52
CA TYR A 5 1.99 18.50 25.73
C TYR A 5 3.36 19.09 25.38
N CYS A 6 3.71 20.23 25.98
CA CYS A 6 5.01 20.89 25.81
C CYS A 6 5.57 21.27 27.18
N ARG A 7 6.82 20.90 27.47
CA ARG A 7 7.47 21.16 28.76
C ARG A 7 8.11 22.56 28.87
N GLU A 8 8.58 23.12 27.77
CA GLU A 8 9.40 24.35 27.76
C GLU A 8 8.62 25.61 27.35
N GLY A 9 7.28 25.54 27.26
CA GLY A 9 6.47 26.65 26.71
C GLY A 9 6.68 26.93 25.22
N ILE A 10 7.58 26.20 24.56
CA ILE A 10 7.90 26.32 23.14
C ILE A 10 7.48 25.03 22.44
N LEU A 11 6.65 25.16 21.41
CA LEU A 11 6.24 24.05 20.55
C LEU A 11 7.34 23.79 19.51
N ARG A 12 8.15 22.74 19.73
CA ARG A 12 9.15 22.26 18.78
C ARG A 12 8.56 21.17 17.89
N LYS A 13 9.14 20.97 16.71
CA LYS A 13 8.75 19.88 15.77
C LYS A 13 8.78 18.49 16.44
N GLU A 14 9.65 18.32 17.42
CA GLU A 14 9.83 17.09 18.19
C GLU A 14 8.62 16.76 19.08
N ASN A 15 7.86 17.79 19.46
CA ASN A 15 6.68 17.66 20.31
C ASN A 15 5.42 17.31 19.48
N LEU A 16 5.54 17.31 18.15
CA LEU A 16 4.44 17.01 17.25
C LEU A 16 4.45 15.51 16.90
N PRO A 17 3.29 14.85 16.94
CA PRO A 17 3.12 13.51 16.39
C PRO A 17 3.64 13.41 14.95
N SER A 18 4.27 12.28 14.62
CA SER A 18 4.86 12.01 13.30
C SER A 18 3.90 12.28 12.14
N HIS A 19 2.62 11.93 12.30
CA HIS A 19 1.60 12.14 11.27
C HIS A 19 1.40 13.63 10.93
N ILE A 20 1.45 14.54 11.92
CA ILE A 20 1.35 16.00 11.67
C ILE A 20 2.61 16.50 10.95
N LEU A 21 3.79 15.99 11.31
CA LEU A 21 5.04 16.31 10.60
C LEU A 21 5.02 15.84 9.15
N MET A 22 4.34 14.73 8.87
CA MET A 22 4.17 14.17 7.53
C MET A 22 3.04 14.83 6.73
N GLY A 23 2.32 15.80 7.31
CA GLY A 23 1.13 16.39 6.69
C GLY A 23 -0.05 15.42 6.60
N LEU A 24 0.01 14.30 7.30
CA LEU A 24 -1.04 13.30 7.40
C LEU A 24 -2.00 13.69 8.54
N VAL A 25 -3.29 13.70 8.22
CA VAL A 25 -4.32 13.92 9.22
C VAL A 25 -4.39 12.72 10.16
N GLY A 26 -4.26 12.96 11.46
CA GLY A 26 -4.54 11.93 12.47
C GLY A 26 -6.03 11.55 12.46
N PRO A 27 -6.41 10.44 13.12
CA PRO A 27 -7.81 10.04 13.22
C PRO A 27 -8.59 11.16 13.91
N THR A 28 -9.37 11.90 13.11
CA THR A 28 -10.26 12.93 13.62
C THR A 28 -11.46 12.24 14.28
N ASN A 29 -11.77 12.66 15.52
CA ASN A 29 -13.01 12.29 16.21
C ASN A 29 -14.15 13.27 15.90
N ASP A 30 -13.92 14.26 15.04
CA ASP A 30 -14.88 15.31 14.70
C ASP A 30 -15.47 15.04 13.30
N PRO A 31 -16.76 14.68 13.21
CA PRO A 31 -17.42 14.34 11.94
C PRO A 31 -17.76 15.57 11.07
N SER A 32 -17.60 16.80 11.58
CA SER A 32 -17.89 18.04 10.83
C SER A 32 -16.69 18.57 10.04
N VAL A 33 -15.51 17.99 10.24
CA VAL A 33 -14.29 18.35 9.52
C VAL A 33 -14.30 17.66 8.15
N VAL A 34 -15.04 18.23 7.19
CA VAL A 34 -14.95 17.85 5.77
C VAL A 34 -13.74 18.57 5.18
N LEU A 35 -12.55 18.06 5.47
CA LEU A 35 -11.35 18.48 4.74
C LEU A 35 -11.26 17.64 3.49
N ASN A 36 -11.12 18.32 2.36
CA ASN A 36 -11.10 17.79 0.99
C ASN A 36 -9.85 16.92 0.79
N HIS A 37 -9.79 15.79 1.49
CA HIS A 37 -8.85 14.74 1.23
C HIS A 37 -9.28 14.19 -0.11
N LYS A 38 -8.45 14.38 -1.14
CA LYS A 38 -8.39 13.38 -2.20
C LYS A 38 -8.01 12.09 -1.48
N GLN A 39 -9.02 11.40 -0.94
CA GLN A 39 -8.96 9.98 -0.69
C GLN A 39 -8.62 9.43 -2.07
N ASN A 40 -7.33 9.25 -2.31
CA ASN A 40 -6.93 8.27 -3.29
C ASN A 40 -7.57 6.99 -2.74
N ASP A 41 -8.65 6.53 -3.39
CA ASP A 41 -9.31 5.26 -3.08
C ASP A 41 -8.30 4.09 -3.00
N SER A 42 -7.05 4.31 -3.42
CA SER A 42 -5.85 3.49 -3.27
C SER A 42 -5.44 3.06 -1.86
N GLU A 43 -6.02 3.59 -0.76
CA GLU A 43 -5.66 3.20 0.62
C GLU A 43 -6.60 2.15 1.25
N ARG A 44 -7.45 1.48 0.47
CA ARG A 44 -8.15 0.30 0.98
C ARG A 44 -7.14 -0.85 1.11
N LEU A 45 -7.17 -1.56 2.25
CA LEU A 45 -6.29 -2.72 2.51
C LEU A 45 -6.27 -3.73 1.35
N GLY A 46 -7.42 -3.93 0.69
CA GLY A 46 -7.53 -4.81 -0.48
C GLY A 46 -6.65 -4.38 -1.66
N ASP A 47 -6.50 -3.08 -1.88
CA ASP A 47 -5.70 -2.53 -2.98
C ASP A 47 -4.21 -2.57 -2.64
N GLN A 48 -3.83 -2.33 -1.38
CA GLN A 48 -2.45 -2.52 -0.91
C GLN A 48 -2.00 -3.97 -1.08
N VAL A 49 -2.85 -4.94 -0.70
CA VAL A 49 -2.56 -6.37 -0.89
C VAL A 49 -2.43 -6.71 -2.38
N ALA A 50 -3.25 -6.11 -3.24
CA ALA A 50 -3.16 -6.31 -4.70
C ALA A 50 -1.84 -5.79 -5.28
N VAL A 51 -1.36 -4.63 -4.82
CA VAL A 51 -0.06 -4.06 -5.23
C VAL A 51 1.09 -4.98 -4.78
N THR A 52 1.12 -5.37 -3.51
CA THR A 52 2.16 -6.26 -2.98
C THR A 52 2.15 -7.62 -3.68
N GLU A 53 0.98 -8.18 -3.94
CA GLU A 53 0.86 -9.46 -4.65
C GLU A 53 1.35 -9.34 -6.10
N LYS A 54 1.09 -8.21 -6.77
CA LYS A 54 1.64 -7.92 -8.09
C LYS A 54 3.17 -7.88 -8.06
N GLU A 55 3.76 -7.13 -7.14
CA GLU A 55 5.21 -6.99 -7.01
C GLU A 55 5.89 -8.34 -6.75
N LEU A 56 5.31 -9.19 -5.90
CA LEU A 56 5.82 -10.53 -5.63
C LEU A 56 5.84 -11.41 -6.90
N ILE A 57 4.78 -11.35 -7.71
CA ILE A 57 4.71 -12.10 -8.97
C ILE A 57 5.76 -11.59 -9.96
N GLU A 58 5.93 -10.27 -10.08
CA GLU A 58 6.93 -9.67 -10.97
C GLU A 58 8.37 -10.02 -10.56
N GLN A 59 8.68 -9.94 -9.26
CA GLN A 59 9.99 -10.34 -8.74
C GLN A 59 10.26 -11.83 -8.96
N ALA A 60 9.26 -12.69 -8.75
CA ALA A 60 9.40 -14.11 -8.97
C ALA A 60 9.59 -14.45 -10.46
N LEU A 61 8.87 -13.76 -11.35
CA LEU A 61 9.07 -13.84 -12.80
C LEU A 61 10.49 -13.43 -13.19
N PHE A 62 10.96 -12.29 -12.69
CA PHE A 62 12.30 -11.78 -12.99
C PHE A 62 13.40 -12.77 -12.55
N LYS A 63 13.32 -13.27 -11.31
CA LYS A 63 14.27 -14.29 -10.78
C LYS A 63 14.27 -15.59 -11.58
N ASN A 64 13.14 -15.94 -12.21
CA ASN A 64 12.97 -17.15 -13.00
C ASN A 64 13.09 -16.92 -14.51
N ASN A 65 13.69 -15.81 -14.97
CA ASN A 65 13.83 -15.47 -16.39
C ASN A 65 12.49 -15.50 -17.15
N TYR A 66 11.41 -15.01 -16.53
CA TYR A 66 10.04 -15.02 -17.03
C TYR A 66 9.47 -16.43 -17.32
N SER A 67 10.10 -17.49 -16.80
CA SER A 67 9.57 -18.85 -16.88
C SER A 67 8.36 -19.01 -15.98
N ARG A 68 7.16 -18.98 -16.58
CA ARG A 68 5.87 -19.11 -15.89
C ARG A 68 5.74 -20.42 -15.11
N THR A 69 6.30 -21.52 -15.63
CA THR A 69 6.30 -22.81 -14.96
C THR A 69 7.17 -22.81 -13.71
N ASN A 70 8.38 -22.26 -13.77
CA ASN A 70 9.28 -22.21 -12.62
C ASN A 70 8.80 -21.18 -11.59
N THR A 71 8.22 -20.08 -12.05
CA THR A 71 7.60 -19.06 -11.18
C THR A 71 6.45 -19.64 -10.37
N ALA A 72 5.54 -20.39 -11.00
CA ALA A 72 4.44 -21.05 -10.30
C ALA A 72 4.95 -22.03 -9.23
N LYS A 73 5.97 -22.83 -9.56
CA LYS A 73 6.63 -23.73 -8.61
C LYS A 73 7.29 -22.97 -7.45
N THR A 74 7.99 -21.88 -7.75
CA THR A 74 8.69 -21.04 -6.76
C THR A 74 7.72 -20.38 -5.79
N LEU A 75 6.57 -19.92 -6.30
CA LEU A 75 5.51 -19.30 -5.50
C LEU A 75 4.62 -20.34 -4.79
N GLY A 76 4.80 -21.64 -5.04
CA GLY A 76 3.97 -22.70 -4.45
C GLY A 76 2.51 -22.69 -4.90
N ILE A 77 2.21 -22.09 -6.07
CA ILE A 77 0.86 -21.98 -6.60
C ILE A 77 0.69 -22.79 -7.89
N SER A 78 -0.56 -23.13 -8.22
CA SER A 78 -0.85 -23.76 -9.51
C SER A 78 -0.57 -22.80 -10.67
N ARG A 79 -0.22 -23.34 -11.84
CA ARG A 79 -0.06 -22.54 -13.07
C ARG A 79 -1.32 -21.73 -13.39
N VAL A 80 -2.51 -22.31 -13.17
CA VAL A 80 -3.81 -21.65 -13.41
C VAL A 80 -3.99 -20.44 -12.48
N THR A 81 -3.61 -20.58 -11.21
CA THR A 81 -3.65 -19.49 -10.23
C THR A 81 -2.73 -18.35 -10.63
N LEU A 82 -1.51 -18.66 -11.10
CA LEU A 82 -0.58 -17.65 -11.61
C LEU A 82 -1.19 -16.90 -12.80
N TYR A 83 -1.77 -17.60 -13.78
CA TYR A 83 -2.45 -16.98 -14.91
C TYR A 83 -3.61 -16.07 -14.49
N ASN A 84 -4.45 -16.52 -13.55
CA ASN A 84 -5.57 -15.72 -13.06
C ASN A 84 -5.09 -14.45 -12.35
N LYS A 85 -4.03 -14.54 -11.53
CA LYS A 85 -3.43 -13.37 -10.87
C LYS A 85 -2.80 -12.42 -11.89
N MET A 86 -2.00 -12.94 -12.83
CA MET A 86 -1.42 -12.13 -13.91
C MET A 86 -2.48 -11.43 -14.77
N LYS A 87 -3.60 -12.11 -15.06
CA LYS A 87 -4.74 -11.52 -15.78
C LYS A 87 -5.43 -10.44 -14.94
N LYS A 88 -5.69 -10.70 -13.66
CA LYS A 88 -6.30 -9.75 -12.72
C LYS A 88 -5.48 -8.46 -12.60
N TYR A 89 -4.16 -8.58 -12.60
CA TYR A 89 -3.23 -7.45 -12.45
C TYR A 89 -2.75 -6.84 -13.79
N GLY A 90 -3.34 -7.25 -14.92
CA GLY A 90 -3.00 -6.69 -16.24
C GLY A 90 -1.58 -6.99 -16.74
N MET A 91 -0.91 -8.00 -16.19
CA MET A 91 0.47 -8.38 -16.56
C MET A 91 0.55 -9.17 -17.88
N ASN A 92 -0.58 -9.51 -18.47
CA ASN A 92 -0.61 -10.28 -19.72
C ASN A 92 -0.65 -9.31 -20.90
N THR A 93 0.53 -8.93 -21.38
CA THR A 93 0.65 -8.13 -22.60
C THR A 93 0.20 -9.00 -23.78
N LYS A 94 -0.93 -8.64 -24.40
CA LYS A 94 -1.13 -8.99 -25.80
C LYS A 94 -0.23 -8.03 -26.57
N LYS A 95 0.76 -8.57 -27.26
CA LYS A 95 1.45 -7.86 -28.33
C LYS A 95 0.54 -7.84 -29.57
#